data_AF-A0A151TLN2-F1
#
_entry.id   AF-A0A151TLN2-F1
#
_cell.length_a   1.000
_cell.length_b   1.000
_cell.length_c   1.000
_cell.angle_alpha   90.00
_cell.angle_beta   90.00
_cell.angle_gamma   90.00
#
_symmetry.space_group_name_H-M   'P 1'
#
loop_
_entity.id
_entity.type
_entity.pdbx_description
1 polymer ?
#
loop_
_entity_poly.entity_id
_entity_poly.type
_entity_poly.pdbx_seq_one_letter_code
_entity_poly.pdbx_strand_id
1 'polypeptide(L)' 'MGFYEDAGVGDNLKAELLAILHGMKLAWRANFRNILCVSDSLLAVNLVLGPLDVLHKYAPIIAHIKELL' A
#
# COMPACT_ATOMS: atom_id res chain seq x y z
N MET A 1 9.92 23.81 5.17
CA MET A 1 9.72 23.75 3.71
C MET A 1 8.77 22.60 3.44
N GLY A 2 7.53 22.90 3.06
CA GLY A 2 6.54 21.88 2.70
C GLY A 2 6.41 21.89 1.18
N PHE A 3 6.63 20.74 0.54
CA PHE A 3 6.28 20.55 -0.86
C PHE A 3 4.82 20.14 -0.90
N TYR A 4 3.96 21.03 -1.38
CA TYR A 4 2.60 20.70 -1.77
C TYR A 4 2.59 20.65 -3.30
N GLU A 5 3.08 19.52 -3.84
CA GLU A 5 2.82 19.18 -5.22
C GLU A 5 1.48 18.44 -5.24
N ASP A 6 0.46 19.09 -5.80
CA ASP A 6 -0.78 18.45 -6.26
C ASP A 6 -0.47 17.60 -7.52
N ALA A 7 0.52 16.70 -7.39
CA ALA A 7 0.81 15.68 -8.37
C ALA A 7 -0.22 14.58 -8.16
N GLY A 8 -1.40 14.77 -8.76
CA GLY A 8 -2.51 13.83 -8.90
C GLY A 8 -2.55 12.71 -7.86
N VAL A 9 -3.49 12.82 -6.91
CA VAL A 9 -3.82 11.84 -5.84
C VAL A 9 -3.64 10.35 -6.22
N GLY A 10 -3.78 10.00 -7.49
CA GLY A 10 -3.46 8.68 -8.03
C GLY A 10 -2.00 8.23 -7.91
N ASP A 11 -0.99 9.06 -8.21
CA ASP A 11 0.41 8.60 -8.28
C ASP A 11 1.06 8.47 -6.89
N ASN A 12 0.73 9.37 -5.97
CA ASN A 12 1.16 9.25 -4.58
C ASN A 12 0.59 8.00 -3.91
N LEU A 13 -0.71 7.73 -4.09
CA LEU A 13 -1.34 6.52 -3.54
C LEU A 13 -0.75 5.24 -4.15
N LYS A 14 -0.40 5.25 -5.44
CA LYS A 14 0.26 4.13 -6.10
C LYS A 14 1.65 3.88 -5.50
N ALA A 15 2.44 4.93 -5.27
CA ALA A 15 3.75 4.83 -4.65
C ALA A 15 3.65 4.25 -3.23
N GLU A 16 2.70 4.73 -2.43
CA GLU A 16 2.40 4.21 -1.08
C GLU A 16 2.05 2.71 -1.12
N LEU A 17 1.11 2.31 -1.96
CA LEU A 17 0.69 0.90 -2.07
C LEU A 17 1.84 0.00 -2.56
N LEU A 18 2.65 0.47 -3.50
CA LEU A 18 3.83 -0.27 -3.96
C LEU A 18 4.89 -0.36 -2.86
N ALA A 19 5.11 0.69 -2.07
CA ALA A 19 6.03 0.66 -0.94
C ALA A 19 5.61 -0.39 0.10
N ILE A 20 4.30 -0.47 0.43
CA ILE A 20 3.75 -1.50 1.31
C ILE A 20 3.98 -2.90 0.71
N LEU A 21 3.61 -3.11 -0.56
CA LEU A 21 3.75 -4.41 -1.23
C LEU A 21 5.21 -4.89 -1.26
N HIS A 22 6.12 -4.02 -1.68
CA HIS A 22 7.55 -4.35 -1.77
C HIS A 22 8.17 -4.54 -0.38
N GLY A 23 7.79 -3.71 0.60
CA GLY A 23 8.22 -3.84 1.99
C GLY A 23 7.80 -5.17 2.60
N MET A 24 6.54 -5.58 2.40
CA MET A 24 6.04 -6.87 2.86
C MET A 24 6.75 -8.04 2.15
N LYS A 25 6.91 -7.99 0.83
CA LYS A 25 7.66 -9.03 0.09
C LYS A 25 9.10 -9.16 0.59
N LEU A 26 9.78 -8.04 0.84
CA LEU A 26 11.14 -8.05 1.35
C LEU A 26 11.20 -8.68 2.75
N ALA A 27 10.26 -8.32 3.61
CA ALA A 27 10.21 -8.84 4.96
C ALA A 27 9.85 -10.34 5.00
N TRP A 28 8.96 -10.78 4.11
CA TRP A 28 8.64 -12.21 3.92
C TRP A 28 9.87 -13.00 3.45
N ARG A 29 10.61 -12.47 2.48
CA ARG A 29 11.89 -13.06 2.01
C ARG A 29 12.95 -13.09 3.10
N ALA A 30 12.95 -12.12 4.00
CA ALA A 30 13.83 -12.07 5.16
C ALA A 30 13.34 -12.95 6.34
N ASN A 31 12.25 -13.72 6.14
CA ASN A 31 11.69 -14.66 7.11
C ASN A 31 11.17 -13.98 8.39
N PHE A 32 10.81 -12.69 8.32
CA PHE A 32 10.11 -12.00 9.41
C PHE A 32 8.67 -12.49 9.47
N ARG A 33 8.28 -13.02 10.63
CA ARG A 33 6.92 -13.56 10.86
C ARG A 33 5.94 -12.55 11.44
N ASN A 34 6.44 -11.39 11.89
CA ASN A 34 5.63 -10.34 12.50
C ASN A 34 6.09 -9.00 11.93
N ILE A 35 5.31 -8.45 11.01
CA ILE A 35 5.64 -7.24 10.27
C ILE A 35 4.53 -6.23 10.55
N LEU A 36 4.90 -5.06 11.09
CA LEU A 36 4.00 -3.93 11.22
C LEU A 36 4.33 -2.94 10.12
N CYS A 37 3.44 -2.80 9.13
CA CYS A 37 3.56 -1.79 8.09
C CYS A 37 2.71 -0.57 8.48
N VAL A 38 3.33 0.60 8.56
CA VAL A 38 2.68 1.87 8.91
C VAL A 38 2.82 2.81 7.72
N SER A 39 1.71 3.34 7.21
CA SER A 39 1.67 4.39 6.18
C SER A 39 0.96 5.62 6.76
N ASP A 40 1.41 6.80 6.36
CA ASP A 40 0.80 8.09 6.70
C ASP A 40 -0.45 8.38 5.83
N SER A 41 -0.64 7.61 4.75
CA SER A 41 -1.82 7.68 3.89
C SER A 41 -2.97 6.87 4.46
N LEU A 42 -3.91 7.55 5.12
CA LEU A 42 -5.15 6.95 5.60
C LEU A 42 -5.93 6.24 4.48
N LEU A 43 -5.85 6.76 3.24
CA LEU A 43 -6.46 6.13 2.06
C LEU A 43 -5.80 4.78 1.73
N ALA A 44 -4.47 4.71 1.74
CA ALA A 44 -3.75 3.45 1.50
C ALA A 44 -4.08 2.41 2.57
N VAL A 45 -4.10 2.82 3.84
CA VAL A 45 -4.45 1.95 4.97
C VAL A 45 -5.89 1.47 4.85
N ASN A 46 -6.85 2.35 4.55
CA ASN A 46 -8.25 1.97 4.38
C ASN A 46 -8.48 1.05 3.17
N LEU A 47 -7.71 1.20 2.09
CA LEU A 47 -7.80 0.31 0.93
C LEU A 47 -7.24 -1.09 1.23
N VAL A 48 -6.15 -1.18 2.00
CA VAL A 48 -5.54 -2.45 2.39
C VAL A 48 -6.36 -3.17 3.46
N LEU A 49 -6.86 -2.46 4.47
CA LEU A 49 -7.63 -3.04 5.58
C LEU A 49 -9.13 -3.18 5.27
N GLY A 50 -9.69 -2.31 4.43
CA GLY A 50 -11.10 -2.29 4.06
C GLY A 50 -11.47 -3.35 3.00
N PRO A 51 -12.74 -3.44 2.59
CA PRO A 51 -13.16 -4.35 1.51
C PRO A 51 -12.46 -4.01 0.19
N LEU A 52 -12.06 -5.05 -0.56
CA LEU A 52 -11.40 -4.85 -1.86
C LEU A 52 -12.44 -4.32 -2.86
N ASP A 53 -12.26 -3.08 -3.30
CA ASP A 53 -13.02 -2.54 -4.41
C ASP A 53 -12.38 -2.96 -5.73
N VAL A 54 -12.99 -3.94 -6.39
CA VAL A 54 -12.53 -4.53 -7.67
C VAL A 54 -12.58 -3.53 -8.83
N LEU A 55 -13.35 -2.45 -8.74
CA LEU A 55 -13.39 -1.38 -9.74
C LEU A 55 -12.28 -0.34 -9.54
N HIS A 56 -11.54 -0.41 -8.43
CA HIS A 56 -10.46 0.53 -8.16
C HIS A 56 -9.28 0.29 -9.10
N LYS A 57 -8.69 1.38 -9.61
CA LYS A 57 -7.47 1.35 -10.47
C LYS A 57 -6.29 0.56 -9.87
N TYR A 58 -6.29 0.39 -8.55
CA TYR A 58 -5.23 -0.28 -7.77
C TYR A 58 -5.68 -1.60 -7.14
N ALA A 59 -6.88 -2.09 -7.47
CA ALA A 59 -7.39 -3.38 -7.02
C ALA A 59 -6.37 -4.54 -7.12
N PRO A 60 -5.63 -4.73 -8.25
CA PRO A 60 -4.65 -5.82 -8.32
C PRO A 60 -3.49 -5.67 -7.33
N ILE A 61 -3.03 -4.44 -7.06
CA ILE A 61 -1.96 -4.19 -6.08
C ILE A 61 -2.45 -4.51 -4.67
N ILE A 62 -3.66 -4.05 -4.33
CA ILE A 62 -4.28 -4.27 -3.02
C ILE A 62 -4.53 -5.77 -2.80
N ALA A 63 -5.01 -6.49 -3.82
CA ALA A 63 -5.18 -7.95 -3.75
C ALA A 63 -3.87 -8.65 -3.40
N HIS A 64 -2.76 -8.30 -4.06
CA HIS A 64 -1.45 -8.88 -3.75
C HIS A 64 -0.94 -8.53 -2.34
N ILE A 65 -1.24 -7.33 -1.83
CA ILE A 65 -0.89 -6.97 -0.45
C ILE A 65 -1.68 -7.88 0.52
N LYS A 66 -2.97 -8.08 0.26
CA LYS A 66 -3.84 -8.95 1.07
C LYS A 66 -3.45 -10.43 1.03
N GLU A 67 -2.88 -10.90 -0.09
CA GLU A 67 -2.32 -12.26 -0.19
C GLU A 67 -1.06 -12.47 0.67
N LEU A 68 -0.36 -11.39 1.04
CA LEU A 68 0.86 -11.42 1.84
C LEU A 68 0.64 -11.12 3.32
N LEU A 69 -0.58 -10.73 3.68
CA LEU A 69 -1.05 -10.50 5.06
C LEU A 69 -1.43 -11.84 5.69
#